data_AF-A0A4Y2W6H9-F1
#
_entry.id   AF-A0A4Y2W6H9-F1
#
_cell.length_a   1.000
_cell.length_b   1.000
_cell.length_c   1.000
_cell.angle_alpha   90.00
_cell.angle_beta   90.00
_cell.angle_gamma   90.00
#
_symmetry.space_group_name_H-M   'P 1'
#
loop_
_entity.id
_entity.type
_entity.pdbx_description
1 polymer ?
#
loop_
_entity_poly.entity_id
_entity_poly.type
_entity_poly.pdbx_seq_one_letter_code
_entity_poly.pdbx_strand_id
1 'polypeptide(L)'
;MNNSCILISASKHSWNVIENSMYLSDYLKKVVDPVISSNAFMAHPENLLQNMLVEERRHIRELAVRRIIKARESSPTVDRRRLVVPKLNFKANQYIDMIDWFKCDVTEPPIADDLTIEELKSTAENASIKDLQIYKFPYHTQKVERCANLMTEAASTVCGSHSRESFIRNTMASRAIMPSFEHKANYKMM
;
A
#
# COMPACT_ATOMS: atom_id res chain seq x y z
N MET A 1 16.85 12.18 -6.05
CA MET A 1 15.53 12.44 -5.42
C MET A 1 14.92 11.10 -5.07
N ASN A 2 14.89 10.76 -3.78
CA ASN A 2 14.36 9.50 -3.26
C ASN A 2 12.83 9.55 -3.25
N ASN A 3 12.21 9.49 -4.43
CA ASN A 3 10.76 9.41 -4.59
C ASN A 3 10.28 7.94 -4.55
N SER A 4 10.83 7.13 -3.64
CA SER A 4 10.21 5.84 -3.35
C SER A 4 8.90 6.13 -2.63
N CYS A 5 7.76 5.95 -3.30
CA CYS A 5 6.49 5.83 -2.59
C CYS A 5 6.68 4.68 -1.60
N ILE A 6 6.40 4.90 -0.33
CA ILE A 6 6.47 3.84 0.68
C ILE A 6 5.03 3.42 0.92
N LEU A 7 4.76 2.15 1.22
CA LEU A 7 3.39 1.68 1.50
C LEU A 7 2.65 2.58 2.51
N ILE A 8 3.40 3.10 3.48
CA ILE A 8 2.91 3.98 4.55
C ILE A 8 2.54 5.41 4.08
N SER A 9 2.91 5.80 2.86
CA SER A 9 2.50 7.07 2.26
C SER A 9 1.49 6.89 1.13
N ALA A 10 1.10 5.66 0.82
CA ALA A 10 0.28 5.35 -0.35
C ALA A 10 -1.11 6.01 -0.28
N SER A 11 -1.81 5.98 0.86
CA SER A 11 -3.13 6.65 0.97
C SER A 11 -3.01 8.17 0.90
N LYS A 12 -1.92 8.76 1.42
CA LYS A 12 -1.66 10.20 1.27
C LYS A 12 -1.40 10.57 -0.19
N HIS A 13 -0.68 9.72 -0.93
CA HIS A 13 -0.49 9.90 -2.36
C HIS A 13 -1.82 9.81 -3.13
N SER A 14 -2.65 8.82 -2.83
CA SER A 14 -3.99 8.70 -3.42
C SER A 14 -4.88 9.89 -3.09
N TRP A 15 -4.82 10.42 -1.85
CA TRP A 15 -5.51 11.65 -1.49
C TRP A 15 -5.03 12.84 -2.33
N ASN A 16 -3.71 13.00 -2.52
CA ASN A 16 -3.16 14.06 -3.36
C ASN A 16 -3.64 13.95 -4.82
N VAL A 17 -3.84 12.74 -5.35
CA VAL A 17 -4.45 12.55 -6.69
C VAL A 17 -5.90 13.03 -6.71
N ILE A 18 -6.69 12.72 -5.68
CA ILE A 18 -8.07 13.21 -5.53
C ILE A 18 -8.09 14.73 -5.38
N GLU A 19 -7.23 15.29 -4.54
CA GLU A 19 -7.11 16.73 -4.32
C GLU A 19 -6.81 17.48 -5.63
N ASN A 20 -5.86 16.97 -6.41
CA ASN A 20 -5.57 17.53 -7.73
C ASN A 20 -6.74 17.38 -8.71
N SER A 21 -7.51 16.28 -8.63
CA SER A 21 -8.70 16.11 -9.48
C SER A 21 -9.81 17.11 -9.15
N MET A 22 -9.85 17.65 -7.93
CA MET A 22 -10.84 18.67 -7.52
C MET A 22 -10.75 19.97 -8.35
N TYR A 23 -9.57 20.30 -8.87
CA TYR A 23 -9.34 21.50 -9.69
C TYR A 23 -9.72 21.31 -11.16
N LEU A 24 -10.04 20.08 -11.59
CA LEU A 24 -10.44 19.80 -12.96
C LEU A 24 -11.85 20.33 -13.25
N SER A 25 -12.12 20.59 -14.54
CA SER A 25 -13.47 20.91 -15.01
C SER A 25 -14.41 19.71 -14.84
N ASP A 26 -15.72 19.96 -14.72
CA ASP A 26 -16.71 18.90 -14.52
C ASP A 26 -16.71 17.86 -15.65
N TYR A 27 -16.36 18.28 -16.87
CA TYR A 27 -16.18 17.37 -18.00
C TYR A 27 -15.01 16.39 -17.77
N LEU A 28 -13.87 16.88 -17.31
CA LEU A 28 -12.69 16.06 -17.05
C LEU A 28 -12.89 15.17 -15.82
N LYS A 29 -13.56 15.67 -14.78
CA LYS A 29 -13.91 14.88 -13.58
C LYS A 29 -14.72 13.63 -13.94
N LYS A 30 -15.68 13.74 -14.86
CA LYS A 30 -16.47 12.59 -15.34
C LYS A 30 -15.61 11.48 -15.98
N VAL A 31 -14.45 11.81 -16.51
CA VAL A 31 -13.51 10.85 -17.11
C VAL A 31 -12.52 10.32 -16.07
N VAL A 32 -12.00 11.20 -15.21
CA VAL A 32 -10.90 10.90 -14.29
C VAL A 32 -11.39 10.22 -13.01
N ASP A 33 -12.49 10.66 -12.42
CA ASP A 33 -12.99 10.14 -11.13
C ASP A 33 -13.32 8.64 -11.17
N PRO A 34 -13.90 8.08 -12.26
CA PRO A 34 -14.08 6.63 -12.38
C PRO A 34 -12.75 5.86 -12.37
N VAL A 35 -11.71 6.39 -13.03
CA VAL A 35 -10.38 5.77 -13.10
C VAL A 35 -9.68 5.79 -11.74
N ILE A 36 -9.82 6.88 -10.98
CA ILE A 36 -9.33 6.97 -9.61
C ILE A 36 -10.10 5.97 -8.73
N SER A 37 -11.43 5.94 -8.85
CA SER A 37 -12.30 5.06 -8.06
C SER A 37 -12.01 3.57 -8.29
N SER A 38 -11.76 3.15 -9.54
CA SER A 38 -11.44 1.76 -9.86
C SER A 38 -10.10 1.29 -9.28
N ASN A 39 -9.19 2.23 -8.98
CA ASN A 39 -7.85 1.95 -8.46
C ASN A 39 -7.70 2.34 -6.98
N ALA A 40 -8.81 2.55 -6.27
CA ALA A 40 -8.83 3.09 -4.91
C ALA A 40 -8.42 2.09 -3.80
N PHE A 41 -7.71 1.01 -4.11
CA PHE A 41 -7.24 0.02 -3.13
C PHE A 41 -6.39 0.64 -2.02
N MET A 42 -5.67 1.71 -2.31
CA MET A 42 -4.86 2.43 -1.32
C MET A 42 -5.70 3.18 -0.28
N ALA A 43 -6.98 3.42 -0.55
CA ALA A 43 -7.91 4.00 0.41
C ALA A 43 -8.58 2.93 1.29
N HIS A 44 -8.20 1.66 1.19
CA HIS A 44 -8.74 0.60 2.04
C HIS A 44 -8.57 0.94 3.53
N PRO A 45 -9.54 0.63 4.41
CA PRO A 45 -9.47 0.95 5.84
C PRO A 45 -8.17 0.51 6.50
N GLU A 46 -7.69 -0.70 6.22
CA GLU A 46 -6.41 -1.20 6.78
C GLU A 46 -5.22 -0.32 6.38
N ASN A 47 -5.16 0.11 5.12
CA ASN A 47 -4.07 0.96 4.61
C ASN A 47 -4.14 2.37 5.22
N LEU A 48 -5.35 2.91 5.38
CA LEU A 48 -5.56 4.18 6.07
C LEU A 48 -5.13 4.09 7.54
N LEU A 49 -5.49 3.03 8.25
CA LEU A 49 -5.10 2.82 9.65
C LEU A 49 -3.58 2.73 9.81
N GLN A 50 -2.89 2.03 8.91
CA GLN A 50 -1.42 1.98 8.90
C GLN A 50 -0.80 3.38 8.75
N ASN A 51 -1.35 4.20 7.85
CA ASN A 51 -0.86 5.56 7.62
C ASN A 51 -1.17 6.49 8.79
N MET A 52 -2.33 6.28 9.43
CA MET A 52 -2.74 7.05 10.60
C MET A 52 -1.90 6.70 11.84
N LEU A 53 -1.42 5.46 11.98
CA LEU A 53 -0.54 5.07 13.08
C LEU A 53 0.78 5.86 13.04
N VAL A 54 1.36 6.06 11.86
CA VAL A 54 2.62 6.81 11.68
C VAL A 54 2.47 8.31 11.62
N GLU A 55 1.25 8.82 11.75
CA GLU A 55 0.99 10.23 11.56
C GLU A 55 1.67 11.06 12.66
N GLU A 56 2.19 12.24 12.30
CA GLU A 56 2.83 13.13 13.28
C GLU A 56 1.82 13.70 14.29
N ARG A 57 0.58 13.92 13.84
CA ARG A 57 -0.49 14.49 14.66
C ARG A 57 -1.07 13.44 15.59
N ARG A 58 -0.91 13.67 16.90
CA ARG A 58 -1.35 12.77 17.97
C ARG A 58 -2.82 12.35 17.86
N HIS A 59 -3.73 13.29 17.60
CA HIS A 59 -5.17 13.01 17.53
C HIS A 59 -5.53 12.01 16.41
N ILE A 60 -4.76 11.98 15.31
CA ILE A 60 -4.96 11.03 14.20
C ILE A 60 -4.51 9.63 14.63
N ARG A 61 -3.34 9.53 15.30
CA ARG A 61 -2.86 8.25 15.83
C ARG A 61 -3.82 7.66 16.86
N GLU A 62 -4.32 8.49 17.78
CA GLU A 62 -5.32 8.07 18.77
C GLU A 62 -6.60 7.55 18.11
N LEU A 63 -7.06 8.21 17.05
CA LEU A 63 -8.20 7.73 16.27
C LEU A 63 -7.92 6.38 15.61
N ALA A 64 -6.72 6.17 15.07
CA ALA A 64 -6.30 4.90 14.48
C ALA A 64 -6.34 3.76 15.50
N VAL A 65 -5.70 3.98 16.66
CA VAL A 65 -5.63 2.99 17.74
C VAL A 65 -7.02 2.61 18.24
N ARG A 66 -7.91 3.59 18.44
CA ARG A 66 -9.31 3.31 18.83
C ARG A 66 -10.03 2.44 17.79
N ARG A 67 -9.82 2.70 16.50
CA ARG A 67 -10.42 1.92 15.41
C ARG A 67 -9.86 0.50 15.35
N ILE A 68 -8.54 0.33 15.54
CA ILE A 68 -7.88 -0.97 15.55
C ILE A 68 -8.36 -1.83 16.73
N ILE A 69 -8.41 -1.27 17.94
CA ILE A 69 -8.91 -1.96 19.14
C ILE A 69 -10.36 -2.39 18.92
N LYS A 70 -11.21 -1.50 18.38
CA LYS A 70 -12.60 -1.85 18.05
C LYS A 70 -12.68 -2.96 16.99
N ALA A 71 -11.83 -2.92 15.97
CA ALA A 71 -11.78 -3.92 14.92
C ALA A 71 -11.41 -5.31 15.48
N ARG A 72 -10.42 -5.38 16.38
CA ARG A 72 -10.05 -6.60 17.14
C ARG A 72 -11.23 -7.22 17.86
N GLU A 73 -11.93 -6.41 18.66
CA GLU A 73 -13.07 -6.86 19.46
C GLU A 73 -14.25 -7.32 18.60
N SER A 74 -14.41 -6.71 17.42
CA SER A 74 -15.51 -7.02 16.51
C SER A 74 -15.26 -8.21 15.60
N SER A 75 -14.01 -8.70 15.49
CA SER A 75 -13.67 -9.75 14.53
C SER A 75 -14.21 -11.09 14.99
N PRO A 76 -15.19 -11.70 14.28
CA PRO A 76 -15.35 -13.14 14.35
C PRO A 76 -14.09 -13.78 13.74
N THR A 77 -13.86 -15.05 13.99
CA THR A 77 -12.85 -15.88 13.32
C THR A 77 -13.12 -15.97 11.81
N VAL A 78 -12.86 -14.90 11.05
CA VAL A 78 -13.12 -14.87 9.60
C VAL A 78 -11.99 -15.58 8.88
N ASP A 79 -12.34 -16.69 8.21
CA ASP A 79 -11.47 -17.62 7.51
C ASP A 79 -10.75 -17.02 6.27
N ARG A 80 -11.00 -15.74 5.93
CA ARG A 80 -10.32 -14.96 4.85
C ARG A 80 -10.76 -13.49 4.78
N ARG A 81 -9.82 -12.54 4.86
CA ARG A 81 -10.05 -11.09 4.65
C ARG A 81 -10.41 -10.83 3.18
N ARG A 82 -11.53 -10.16 2.90
CA ARG A 82 -11.91 -9.76 1.53
C ARG A 82 -11.44 -8.34 1.25
N LEU A 83 -10.59 -8.18 0.23
CA LEU A 83 -10.17 -6.86 -0.22
C LEU A 83 -11.21 -6.29 -1.18
N VAL A 84 -12.03 -5.36 -0.69
CA VAL A 84 -13.05 -4.66 -1.48
C VAL A 84 -12.59 -3.23 -1.72
N VAL A 85 -12.71 -2.74 -2.96
CA VAL A 85 -12.39 -1.35 -3.29
C VAL A 85 -13.40 -0.43 -2.57
N PRO A 86 -12.95 0.47 -1.69
CA PRO A 86 -13.85 1.36 -0.97
C PRO A 86 -14.40 2.43 -1.91
N LYS A 87 -15.63 2.88 -1.63
CA LYS A 87 -16.21 4.03 -2.33
C LYS A 87 -15.53 5.31 -1.85
N LEU A 88 -14.85 5.99 -2.76
CA LEU A 88 -14.15 7.24 -2.47
C LEU A 88 -15.10 8.42 -2.27
N ASN A 89 -14.73 9.28 -1.34
CA ASN A 89 -15.29 10.60 -1.12
C ASN A 89 -14.37 11.67 -1.76
N PHE A 90 -14.71 12.11 -2.96
CA PHE A 90 -13.96 13.15 -3.69
C PHE A 90 -14.04 14.54 -3.05
N LYS A 91 -14.91 14.74 -2.04
CA LYS A 91 -15.03 16.00 -1.29
C LYS A 91 -14.30 15.95 0.06
N ALA A 92 -13.49 14.93 0.29
CA ALA A 92 -12.75 14.75 1.54
C ALA A 92 -11.72 15.88 1.74
N ASN A 93 -11.78 16.57 2.88
CA ASN A 93 -10.82 17.63 3.21
C ASN A 93 -9.48 17.07 3.70
N GLN A 94 -9.46 15.83 4.19
CA GLN A 94 -8.26 15.13 4.64
C GLN A 94 -8.29 13.69 4.15
N TYR A 95 -7.11 13.05 4.04
CA TYR A 95 -6.99 11.67 3.56
C TYR A 95 -7.77 10.65 4.40
N ILE A 96 -7.99 10.94 5.69
CA ILE A 96 -8.75 10.09 6.61
C ILE A 96 -10.22 10.03 6.19
N ASP A 97 -10.75 11.09 5.58
CA ASP A 97 -12.15 11.21 5.19
C ASP A 97 -12.40 10.75 3.74
N MET A 98 -11.38 10.16 3.08
CA MET A 98 -11.48 9.60 1.73
C MET A 98 -12.51 8.48 1.62
N ILE A 99 -12.83 7.81 2.73
CA ILE A 99 -13.80 6.72 2.77
C ILE A 99 -14.88 6.97 3.81
N ASP A 100 -16.03 6.37 3.59
CA ASP A 100 -17.07 6.27 4.60
C ASP A 100 -16.76 5.10 5.54
N TRP A 101 -16.19 5.42 6.70
CA TRP A 101 -15.83 4.45 7.73
C TRP A 101 -17.01 3.64 8.31
N PHE A 102 -18.26 4.08 8.10
CA PHE A 102 -19.44 3.34 8.53
C PHE A 102 -19.94 2.35 7.48
N LYS A 103 -19.57 2.55 6.21
CA LYS A 103 -19.93 1.66 5.10
C LYS A 103 -18.84 0.67 4.71
N CYS A 104 -17.63 0.86 5.22
CA CYS A 104 -16.52 -0.05 4.97
C CYS A 104 -16.34 -1.00 6.15
N ASP A 105 -16.13 -2.27 5.86
CA ASP A 105 -15.74 -3.25 6.88
C ASP A 105 -14.31 -2.93 7.34
N VAL A 106 -14.18 -2.54 8.61
CA VAL A 106 -12.88 -2.23 9.20
C VAL A 106 -12.36 -3.45 9.92
N THR A 107 -11.36 -4.09 9.31
CA THR A 107 -10.61 -5.19 9.91
C THR A 107 -9.32 -4.68 10.55
N GLU A 108 -8.78 -5.48 11.47
CA GLU A 108 -7.47 -5.21 12.03
C GLU A 108 -6.38 -5.30 10.94
N PRO A 109 -5.53 -4.27 10.79
CA PRO A 109 -4.38 -4.36 9.89
C PRO A 109 -3.43 -5.50 10.29
N PRO A 110 -2.90 -6.30 9.36
CA PRO A 110 -1.97 -7.39 9.69
C PRO A 110 -0.74 -6.93 10.49
N ILE A 111 -0.26 -5.71 10.26
CA ILE A 111 0.88 -5.15 10.99
C ILE A 111 0.57 -4.85 12.46
N ALA A 112 -0.71 -4.69 12.80
CA ALA A 112 -1.14 -4.47 14.15
C ALA A 112 -1.32 -5.79 14.90
N ASP A 113 -1.57 -6.91 14.22
CA ASP A 113 -1.91 -8.22 14.81
C ASP A 113 -0.90 -8.66 15.90
N ASP A 114 0.39 -8.44 15.67
CA ASP A 114 1.47 -8.79 16.60
C ASP A 114 1.61 -7.82 17.80
N LEU A 115 0.94 -6.66 17.78
CA LEU A 115 1.05 -5.62 18.80
C LEU A 115 0.00 -5.79 19.90
N THR A 116 0.42 -5.68 21.16
CA THR A 116 -0.50 -5.63 22.30
C THR A 116 -1.31 -4.31 22.34
N ILE A 117 -2.42 -4.30 23.09
CA ILE A 117 -3.25 -3.09 23.25
C ILE A 117 -2.45 -1.97 23.93
N GLU A 118 -1.60 -2.33 24.88
CA GLU A 118 -0.70 -1.42 25.59
C GLU A 118 0.32 -0.79 24.65
N GLU A 119 0.91 -1.59 23.75
CA GLU A 119 1.84 -1.10 22.70
C GLU A 119 1.15 -0.20 21.67
N LEU A 120 -0.09 -0.51 21.28
CA LEU A 120 -0.87 0.38 20.43
C LEU A 120 -1.17 1.72 21.12
N LYS A 121 -1.54 1.69 22.41
CA LYS A 121 -1.80 2.92 23.17
C LYS A 121 -0.52 3.76 23.34
N SER A 122 0.61 3.13 23.67
CA SER A 122 1.89 3.83 23.81
C SER A 122 2.37 4.43 22.49
N THR A 123 2.04 3.77 21.36
CA THR A 123 2.29 4.26 20.00
C THR A 123 1.57 5.59 19.72
N ALA A 124 0.31 5.72 20.16
CA ALA A 124 -0.42 6.98 20.01
C ALA A 124 0.23 8.14 20.80
N GLU A 125 0.71 7.87 22.01
CA GLU A 125 1.25 8.88 22.93
C GLU A 125 2.65 9.35 22.54
N ASN A 126 3.59 8.43 22.37
CA ASN A 126 5.01 8.76 22.28
C ASN A 126 5.49 9.01 20.84
N ALA A 127 4.62 8.84 19.83
CA ALA A 127 5.01 8.76 18.42
C ALA A 127 6.19 7.80 18.21
N SER A 128 6.36 6.82 19.10
CA SER A 128 7.53 5.93 19.17
C SER A 128 7.37 4.76 18.21
N ILE A 129 6.94 5.07 17.00
CA ILE A 129 7.07 4.17 15.85
C ILE A 129 8.48 4.35 15.27
N LYS A 130 9.48 4.40 16.14
CA LYS A 130 10.85 4.08 15.76
C LYS A 130 11.09 2.57 15.83
N ASP A 131 10.30 1.85 16.63
CA ASP A 131 10.51 0.42 16.92
C ASP A 131 9.57 -0.53 16.18
N LEU A 132 8.42 -0.04 15.70
CA LEU A 132 7.82 -0.63 14.51
C LEU A 132 8.85 -0.36 13.41
N GLN A 133 9.70 -1.34 13.11
CA GLN A 133 10.48 -1.40 11.89
C GLN A 133 9.47 -1.42 10.74
N ILE A 134 8.79 -0.30 10.48
CA ILE A 134 7.84 -0.23 9.40
C ILE A 134 8.73 -0.27 8.19
N TYR A 135 8.81 -1.47 7.66
CA TYR A 135 9.39 -1.80 6.40
C TYR A 135 9.01 -0.66 5.47
N LYS A 136 10.00 0.16 5.15
CA LYS A 136 9.89 1.14 4.07
C LYS A 136 9.86 0.33 2.79
N PHE A 137 8.80 -0.44 2.60
CA PHE A 137 8.61 -1.27 1.44
C PHE A 137 8.46 -0.30 0.29
N PRO A 138 9.43 -0.27 -0.63
CA PRO A 138 9.32 0.57 -1.79
C PRO A 138 8.07 0.13 -2.55
N TYR A 139 7.10 1.02 -2.62
CA TYR A 139 5.91 0.91 -3.43
C TYR A 139 6.21 1.61 -4.77
N HIS A 140 5.92 0.93 -5.88
CA HIS A 140 6.21 1.40 -7.23
C HIS A 140 7.69 1.74 -7.51
N THR A 141 8.59 0.80 -7.25
CA THR A 141 9.94 0.87 -7.85
C THR A 141 10.01 -0.02 -9.07
N GLN A 142 10.81 0.39 -10.06
CA GLN A 142 11.10 -0.42 -11.24
C GLN A 142 11.58 -1.84 -10.86
N LYS A 143 12.24 -1.99 -9.70
CA LYS A 143 12.63 -3.30 -9.14
C LYS A 143 11.43 -4.16 -8.77
N VAL A 144 10.42 -3.59 -8.09
CA VAL A 144 9.18 -4.31 -7.72
C VAL A 144 8.40 -4.72 -8.97
N GLU A 145 8.27 -3.83 -9.95
CA GLU A 145 7.61 -4.15 -11.23
C GLU A 145 8.32 -5.29 -11.98
N ARG A 146 9.66 -5.23 -12.06
CA ARG A 146 10.47 -6.30 -12.66
C ARG A 146 10.32 -7.63 -11.92
N CYS A 147 10.21 -7.59 -10.59
CA CYS A 147 9.93 -8.79 -9.78
C CYS A 147 8.54 -9.36 -10.09
N ALA A 148 7.49 -8.54 -10.09
CA ALA A 148 6.13 -8.98 -10.39
C ALA A 148 6.03 -9.62 -11.79
N ASN A 149 6.71 -9.02 -12.78
CA ASN A 149 6.81 -9.57 -14.13
C ASN A 149 7.52 -10.94 -14.14
N LEU A 150 8.66 -11.06 -13.45
CA LEU A 150 9.39 -12.33 -13.35
C LEU A 150 8.59 -13.42 -12.64
N MET A 151 7.84 -13.06 -11.59
CA MET A 151 6.94 -14.00 -10.90
C MET A 151 5.82 -14.49 -11.82
N THR A 152 5.26 -13.59 -12.63
CA THR A 152 4.21 -13.92 -13.61
C THR A 152 4.74 -14.82 -14.71
N GLU A 153 5.93 -14.51 -15.23
CA GLU A 153 6.64 -15.32 -16.23
C GLU A 153 6.96 -16.73 -15.69
N ALA A 154 7.44 -16.83 -14.45
CA ALA A 154 7.70 -18.13 -13.82
C ALA A 154 6.40 -18.93 -13.67
N ALA A 155 5.31 -18.29 -13.25
CA ALA A 155 4.02 -18.94 -13.06
C ALA A 155 3.38 -19.41 -14.38
N SER A 156 3.60 -18.70 -15.48
CA SER A 156 3.12 -19.11 -16.81
C SER A 156 4.00 -20.19 -17.46
N THR A 157 5.28 -20.25 -17.11
CA THR A 157 6.25 -21.16 -17.75
C THR A 157 6.32 -22.52 -17.05
N VAL A 158 6.29 -22.55 -15.71
CA VAL A 158 6.50 -23.79 -14.96
C VAL A 158 5.45 -24.02 -13.86
N CYS A 159 5.10 -25.29 -13.66
CA CYS A 159 4.18 -25.71 -12.60
C CYS A 159 4.93 -26.20 -11.35
N GLY A 160 4.35 -25.98 -10.18
CA GLY A 160 4.93 -26.35 -8.89
C GLY A 160 5.81 -25.27 -8.27
N SER A 161 5.73 -25.14 -6.94
CA SER A 161 6.42 -24.08 -6.19
C SER A 161 7.95 -24.15 -6.36
N HIS A 162 8.53 -25.35 -6.24
CA HIS A 162 9.98 -25.54 -6.35
C HIS A 162 10.52 -25.19 -7.74
N SER A 163 9.79 -25.57 -8.79
CA SER A 163 10.16 -25.27 -10.18
C SER A 163 10.11 -23.77 -10.45
N ARG A 164 9.07 -23.06 -9.98
CA ARG A 164 8.96 -21.60 -10.12
C ARG A 164 10.09 -20.90 -9.39
N GLU A 165 10.38 -21.33 -8.16
CA GLU A 165 11.46 -20.74 -7.37
C GLU A 165 12.83 -20.95 -8.03
N SER A 166 13.09 -22.14 -8.56
CA SER A 166 14.31 -22.45 -9.32
C SER A 166 14.42 -21.62 -10.59
N PHE A 167 13.31 -21.46 -11.33
CA PHE A 167 13.26 -20.59 -12.51
C PHE A 167 13.59 -19.14 -12.15
N ILE A 168 12.99 -18.60 -11.09
CA ILE A 168 13.24 -17.23 -10.62
C ILE A 168 14.71 -17.07 -10.23
N ARG A 169 15.27 -18.00 -9.44
CA ARG A 169 16.68 -17.95 -9.02
C ARG A 169 17.64 -18.01 -10.22
N ASN A 170 17.43 -18.93 -11.16
CA ASN A 170 18.27 -19.05 -12.35
C ASN A 170 18.19 -17.79 -13.22
N THR A 171 16.99 -17.24 -13.42
CA THR A 171 16.81 -16.01 -14.19
C THR A 171 17.46 -14.81 -13.50
N MET A 172 17.36 -14.69 -12.17
CA MET A 172 18.06 -13.65 -11.43
C MET A 172 19.59 -13.80 -11.54
N ALA A 173 20.12 -15.02 -11.43
CA ALA A 173 21.54 -15.30 -11.58
C ALA A 173 22.04 -14.95 -13.00
N SER A 174 21.28 -15.34 -14.03
CA SER A 174 21.56 -14.97 -15.42
C SER A 174 21.57 -13.45 -15.62
N ARG A 175 20.56 -12.74 -15.10
CA ARG A 175 20.48 -11.27 -15.18
C ARG A 175 21.62 -10.58 -14.43
N ALA A 176 22.14 -11.17 -13.36
CA ALA A 176 23.27 -10.62 -12.61
C ALA A 176 24.60 -10.73 -13.36
N ILE A 177 24.74 -11.72 -14.26
CA ILE A 177 25.91 -11.87 -15.13
C ILE A 177 25.89 -10.84 -16.27
N MET A 178 24.69 -10.39 -16.67
CA MET A 178 24.56 -9.42 -17.76
C MET A 178 25.17 -8.06 -17.36
N PRO A 179 25.97 -7.45 -18.25
CA PRO A 179 26.55 -6.13 -17.99
C PRO A 179 25.46 -5.08 -17.80
N SER A 180 25.64 -4.22 -16.79
CA SER A 180 24.80 -3.04 -16.59
C SER A 180 25.24 -1.90 -17.50
N PHE A 181 24.29 -1.26 -18.17
CA PHE A 181 24.56 -0.11 -19.03
C PHE A 181 23.81 1.11 -18.49
N GLU A 182 24.54 2.21 -18.28
CA GLU A 182 23.95 3.50 -17.86
C GLU A 182 23.11 4.15 -18.96
N HIS A 183 23.48 3.93 -20.22
CA HIS A 183 22.81 4.49 -21.39
C HIS A 183 22.53 3.42 -22.43
N LYS A 184 21.37 3.53 -23.09
CA LYS A 184 20.96 2.59 -24.15
C LYS A 184 21.96 2.55 -25.32
N ALA A 185 22.66 3.65 -25.58
CA ALA A 185 23.72 3.75 -26.60
C ALA A 185 24.96 2.86 -26.30
N ASN A 186 25.16 2.47 -25.03
CA ASN A 186 26.28 1.61 -24.64
C ASN A 186 25.99 0.13 -24.95
N TYR A 187 24.74 -0.21 -25.27
CA TYR A 187 24.37 -1.54 -25.71
C TYR A 187 24.76 -1.71 -27.19
N LYS A 188 25.89 -2.38 -27.43
CA LYS A 188 26.27 -2.78 -28.78
C LYS A 188 25.44 -3.98 -29.20
N MET A 189 24.58 -3.81 -30.20
CA MET A 189 23.99 -4.96 -30.89
C MET A 189 25.10 -5.64 -31.68
N MET A 190 25.33 -6.93 -31.38
CA MET A 190 26.15 -7.80 -32.22
C MET A 190 25.43 -8.13 -33.52
#